data_AF-A0A1F8NIM1-F1
#
_entry.id   AF-A0A1F8NIM1-F1
#
_cell.length_a   1.000
_cell.length_b   1.000
_cell.length_c   1.000
_cell.angle_alpha   90.00
_cell.angle_beta   90.00
_cell.angle_gamma   90.00
#
_symmetry.space_group_name_H-M   'P 1'
#
loop_
_entity.id
_entity.type
_entity.pdbx_description
1 polymer ?
#
loop_
_entity_poly.entity_id
_entity_poly.type
_entity_poly.pdbx_seq_one_letter_code
_entity_poly.pdbx_strand_id
1 'polypeptide(L)'
;MEAYVNALIAGDEVEVINLSCAAWEAQAATEAASFESVEVSVDGLACQGTGSDGEAALIACSGTILAVYNGEQQELPLEGRLFRALQEDGEWKMCGYQQDP
;
A
#
# COMPACT_ATOMS: atom_id res chain seq x y z
N MET A 1 2.64 -4.04 6.82
CA MET A 1 1.98 -3.09 5.89
C MET A 1 2.97 -2.06 5.37
N GLU A 2 3.88 -1.54 6.21
CA GLU A 2 4.93 -0.62 5.72
C GLU A 2 5.74 -1.23 4.57
N ALA A 3 6.07 -2.53 4.64
CA ALA A 3 6.75 -3.24 3.54
C ALA A 3 5.97 -3.13 2.21
N TYR A 4 4.65 -3.31 2.24
CA TYR A 4 3.80 -3.19 1.06
C TYR A 4 3.84 -1.76 0.49
N VAL A 5 3.70 -0.74 1.35
CA VAL A 5 3.77 0.67 0.91
C VAL A 5 5.13 1.00 0.30
N ASN A 6 6.22 0.54 0.91
CA ASN A 6 7.57 0.76 0.39
C ASN A 6 7.80 0.05 -0.96
N ALA A 7 7.36 -1.20 -1.10
CA ALA A 7 7.44 -1.93 -2.36
C ALA A 7 6.59 -1.26 -3.45
N LEU A 8 5.40 -0.77 -3.07
CA LEU A 8 4.47 -0.10 -3.98
C LEU A 8 5.08 1.18 -4.57
N ILE A 9 5.61 2.06 -3.72
CA ILE A 9 6.23 3.30 -4.21
C ILE A 9 7.55 3.00 -4.93
N ALA A 10 8.25 1.90 -4.61
CA ALA A 10 9.43 1.50 -5.38
C ALA A 10 9.08 1.00 -6.79
N GLY A 11 7.80 0.78 -7.11
CA GLY A 11 7.37 0.15 -8.34
C GLY A 11 7.82 -1.31 -8.45
N ASP A 12 8.11 -1.98 -7.33
CA ASP A 12 8.57 -3.37 -7.30
C ASP A 12 7.37 -4.31 -7.41
N GLU A 13 6.89 -4.54 -8.64
CA GLU A 13 5.72 -5.37 -8.92
C GLU A 13 5.80 -6.75 -8.24
N VAL A 14 6.98 -7.39 -8.27
CA VAL A 14 7.20 -8.71 -7.71
C VAL A 14 7.01 -8.70 -6.19
N GLU A 15 7.64 -7.76 -5.50
CA GLU A 15 7.53 -7.66 -4.04
C GLU A 15 6.12 -7.24 -3.60
N VAL A 16 5.48 -6.33 -4.34
CA VAL A 16 4.10 -5.91 -4.08
C VAL A 16 3.13 -7.09 -4.21
N ILE A 17 3.29 -7.93 -5.23
CA ILE A 17 2.50 -9.17 -5.39
C ILE A 17 2.77 -10.13 -4.23
N ASN A 18 4.04 -10.37 -3.88
CA ASN A 18 4.41 -11.28 -2.78
C ASN A 18 3.84 -10.84 -1.42
N LEU A 19 3.69 -9.53 -1.22
CA LEU A 19 3.11 -8.93 -0.02
C LEU A 19 1.58 -8.82 -0.06
N SER A 20 0.95 -9.24 -1.14
CA SER A 20 -0.50 -9.24 -1.35
C SER A 20 -1.08 -10.62 -1.13
N CYS A 21 -2.36 -10.69 -0.73
CA CYS A 21 -3.06 -11.97 -0.75
C CYS A 21 -3.53 -12.28 -2.17
N ALA A 22 -3.83 -13.56 -2.42
CA ALA A 22 -4.19 -14.04 -3.76
C ALA A 22 -5.31 -13.24 -4.44
N ALA A 23 -6.27 -12.71 -3.65
CA ALA A 23 -7.38 -11.91 -4.18
C ALA A 23 -6.97 -10.49 -4.64
N TRP A 24 -5.81 -9.99 -4.19
CA TRP A 24 -5.35 -8.63 -4.44
C TRP A 24 -4.18 -8.54 -5.43
N GLU A 25 -3.47 -9.64 -5.71
CA GLU A 25 -2.26 -9.66 -6.57
C GLU A 25 -2.39 -8.88 -7.88
N ALA A 26 -3.48 -9.08 -8.64
CA ALA A 26 -3.69 -8.39 -9.92
C ALA A 26 -3.86 -6.87 -9.78
N GLN A 27 -4.54 -6.43 -8.72
CA GLN A 27 -4.70 -5.02 -8.41
C GLN A 27 -3.38 -4.43 -7.90
N ALA A 28 -2.66 -5.19 -7.08
CA ALA A 28 -1.34 -4.82 -6.56
C ALA A 28 -0.33 -4.57 -7.69
N ALA A 29 -0.31 -5.43 -8.71
CA ALA A 29 0.50 -5.24 -9.90
C ALA A 29 0.12 -3.96 -10.67
N THR A 30 -1.18 -3.70 -10.80
CA THR A 30 -1.70 -2.48 -11.45
C THR A 30 -1.30 -1.20 -10.69
N GLU A 31 -1.34 -1.24 -9.36
CA GLU A 31 -0.89 -0.11 -8.53
C GLU A 31 0.63 0.10 -8.65
N ALA A 32 1.44 -0.96 -8.60
CA ALA A 32 2.89 -0.88 -8.76
C ALA A 32 3.30 -0.28 -10.11
N ALA A 33 2.63 -0.67 -11.20
CA ALA A 33 2.85 -0.13 -12.54
C ALA A 33 2.64 1.40 -12.62
N SER A 34 1.81 1.97 -11.73
CA SER A 34 1.59 3.42 -11.67
C SER A 34 2.79 4.19 -11.10
N PHE A 35 3.74 3.51 -10.45
CA PHE A 35 4.92 4.09 -9.82
C PHE A 35 6.24 3.74 -10.53
N GLU A 36 6.28 2.77 -11.45
CA GLU A 36 7.50 2.30 -12.13
C GLU A 36 8.38 3.39 -12.76
N SER A 37 7.77 4.49 -13.22
CA SER A 37 8.48 5.61 -13.88
C SER A 37 8.35 6.93 -13.13
N VAL A 38 7.94 6.88 -11.87
CA VAL A 38 7.71 8.07 -11.04
C VAL A 38 8.84 8.17 -10.02
N GLU A 39 9.48 9.34 -9.93
CA GLU A 39 10.35 9.60 -8.78
C GLU A 39 9.46 9.80 -7.56
N VAL A 40 9.53 8.87 -6.62
CA VAL A 40 8.63 8.86 -5.47
C VAL A 40 9.37 8.46 -4.20
N SER A 41 8.96 9.06 -3.09
CA SER A 41 9.43 8.74 -1.74
C SER A 41 8.27 8.81 -0.76
N VAL A 42 8.47 8.35 0.47
CA VAL A 42 7.50 8.49 1.55
C VAL A 42 8.16 9.09 2.78
N ASP A 43 7.52 10.10 3.36
CA ASP A 43 7.94 10.72 4.62
C ASP A 43 6.98 10.34 5.75
N GLY A 44 7.52 10.03 6.93
CA GLY A 44 6.71 9.73 8.12
C GLY A 44 5.90 8.42 8.07
N LEU A 45 6.29 7.43 7.25
CA LEU A 45 5.59 6.15 7.14
C LEU A 45 5.59 5.40 8.49
N ALA A 46 4.40 5.17 9.03
CA ALA A 46 4.18 4.27 10.16
C ALA A 46 2.78 3.67 10.05
N CYS A 47 2.64 2.36 10.28
CA CYS A 47 1.36 1.69 10.20
C CYS A 47 0.96 1.05 11.54
N GLN A 48 -0.31 1.16 11.89
CA GLN A 48 -0.87 0.60 13.12
C GLN A 48 -2.21 -0.10 12.88
N GLY A 49 -2.44 -1.20 13.57
CA GLY A 49 -3.74 -1.85 13.59
C GLY A 49 -4.78 -0.98 14.31
N THR A 50 -5.92 -0.75 13.68
CA THR A 50 -7.01 0.10 14.20
C THR A 50 -8.29 -0.69 14.50
N GLY A 51 -8.36 -1.96 14.10
CA GLY A 51 -9.48 -2.84 14.36
C GLY A 51 -9.56 -3.97 13.35
N SER A 52 -10.77 -4.44 13.09
CA SER A 52 -11.05 -5.51 12.12
C SER A 52 -12.35 -5.26 11.38
N ASP A 53 -12.43 -5.74 10.14
CA ASP A 53 -13.64 -5.79 9.32
C ASP A 53 -13.83 -7.22 8.79
N GLY A 54 -14.73 -7.97 9.43
CA GLY A 54 -14.85 -9.41 9.23
C GLY A 54 -13.56 -10.12 9.63
N GLU A 55 -12.97 -10.87 8.70
CA GLU A 55 -11.71 -11.59 8.89
C GLU A 55 -10.47 -10.72 8.67
N ALA A 56 -10.64 -9.51 8.10
CA ALA A 56 -9.53 -8.62 7.82
C ALA A 56 -9.16 -7.77 9.04
N ALA A 57 -7.87 -7.65 9.32
CA ALA A 57 -7.35 -6.59 10.18
C ALA A 57 -7.37 -5.26 9.41
N LEU A 58 -7.78 -4.19 10.08
CA LEU A 58 -7.73 -2.84 9.54
C LEU A 58 -6.44 -2.18 10.01
N ILE A 59 -5.65 -1.69 9.06
CA ILE A 59 -4.38 -1.02 9.31
C ILE A 59 -4.50 0.43 8.80
N ALA A 60 -4.24 1.39 9.68
CA ALA A 60 -4.07 2.80 9.29
C ALA A 60 -2.58 3.07 9.16
N CYS A 61 -2.18 3.74 8.07
CA CYS A 61 -0.82 4.25 7.91
C CYS A 61 -0.84 5.78 7.94
N SER A 62 0.15 6.36 8.60
CA SER A 62 0.49 7.78 8.51
C SER A 62 1.60 7.99 7.50
N GLY A 63 1.80 9.26 7.13
CA GLY A 63 2.87 9.69 6.26
C GLY A 63 2.39 10.16 4.90
N THR A 64 3.27 10.81 4.16
CA THR A 64 2.95 11.43 2.88
C THR A 64 3.87 10.85 1.82
N ILE A 65 3.27 10.30 0.76
CA ILE A 65 3.98 9.94 -0.45
C ILE A 65 4.24 11.23 -1.25
N LEU A 66 5.52 11.47 -1.57
CA LEU A 66 5.98 12.60 -2.37
C LEU A 66 6.31 12.08 -3.76
N ALA A 67 5.47 12.36 -4.75
CA ALA A 67 5.61 11.87 -6.12
C ALA A 67 5.87 13.03 -7.10
N VAL A 68 6.86 12.91 -7.97
CA VAL A 68 7.18 13.94 -8.97
C VAL A 68 6.58 13.56 -10.32
N TYR A 69 5.58 14.31 -10.76
CA TYR A 69 4.95 14.18 -12.08
C TYR A 69 5.27 15.40 -12.93
N ASN A 70 5.87 15.21 -14.11
CA ASN A 70 6.22 16.30 -15.03
C ASN A 70 7.05 17.45 -14.39
N GLY A 71 7.84 17.14 -13.35
CA GLY A 71 8.63 18.12 -12.60
C GLY A 71 7.87 18.85 -11.48
N GLU A 72 6.60 18.52 -11.25
CA GLU A 72 5.81 19.02 -10.13
C GLU A 72 5.69 17.95 -9.04
N GLN A 73 6.05 18.32 -7.81
CA GLN A 73 5.86 17.46 -6.64
C GLN A 73 4.36 17.46 -6.26
N GLN A 74 3.80 16.25 -6.15
CA GLN A 74 2.47 15.99 -5.63
C GLN A 74 2.60 15.29 -4.28
N GLU A 75 1.76 15.71 -3.33
CA GLU A 75 1.67 15.10 -2.00
C GLU A 75 0.44 14.21 -1.95
N LEU A 76 0.67 12.94 -1.63
CA LEU A 76 -0.36 11.92 -1.52
C LEU A 76 -0.36 11.40 -0.07
N PRO A 77 -1.16 11.99 0.83
CA PRO A 77 -1.24 11.53 2.22
C PRO A 77 -1.79 10.11 2.30
N LEU A 78 -1.22 9.30 3.20
CA LEU A 78 -1.69 7.95 3.51
C LEU A 78 -2.87 7.98 4.49
N GLU A 79 -3.04 9.09 5.21
CA GLU A 79 -4.14 9.29 6.15
C GLU A 79 -5.50 9.23 5.44
N GLY A 80 -6.48 8.64 6.12
CA GLY A 80 -7.83 8.47 5.59
C GLY A 80 -8.03 7.21 4.75
N ARG A 81 -6.95 6.46 4.45
CA ARG A 81 -7.04 5.11 3.87
C ARG A 81 -6.86 4.06 4.97
N LEU A 82 -7.72 3.04 4.94
CA LEU A 82 -7.58 1.87 5.80
C LEU A 82 -7.26 0.66 4.93
N PHE A 83 -6.09 0.10 5.15
CA PHE A 83 -5.64 -1.12 4.49
C PHE A 83 -6.30 -2.32 5.18
N ARG A 84 -6.78 -3.28 4.39
CA ARG A 84 -7.27 -4.57 4.85
C ARG A 84 -6.10 -5.53 4.77
N ALA A 85 -5.77 -6.18 5.88
CA ALA A 85 -4.74 -7.21 5.92
C ALA A 85 -5.35 -8.55 6.34
N LEU A 86 -5.02 -9.62 5.62
CA LEU A 86 -5.34 -10.99 6.02
C LEU A 86 -4.06 -11.73 6.36
N GLN A 87 -4.15 -12.72 7.24
CA GLN A 87 -3.03 -13.60 7.52
C GLN A 87 -3.10 -14.81 6.59
N GLU A 88 -2.11 -14.95 5.70
CA GLU A 88 -1.96 -16.09 4.80
C GLU A 88 -0.55 -16.68 5.00
N ASP A 89 -0.47 -18.00 5.15
CA ASP A 89 0.79 -18.72 5.39
C ASP A 89 1.64 -18.17 6.57
N GLY A 90 0.97 -17.60 7.57
CA GLY A 90 1.59 -17.03 8.77
C GLY A 90 2.06 -15.58 8.59
N GLU A 91 1.92 -15.00 7.41
CA GLU A 91 2.31 -13.63 7.08
C GLU A 91 1.11 -12.72 6.91
N TRP A 92 1.26 -11.44 7.27
CA TRP A 92 0.24 -10.44 7.00
C TRP A 92 0.35 -9.94 5.56
N LYS A 93 -0.68 -10.22 4.76
CA LYS A 93 -0.78 -9.84 3.36
C LYS A 93 -1.75 -8.68 3.17
N MET A 94 -1.45 -7.79 2.22
CA MET A 94 -2.36 -6.73 1.78
C MET A 94 -3.51 -7.31 0.96
N CYS A 95 -4.73 -6.93 1.30
CA CYS A 95 -5.97 -7.51 0.75
C CYS A 95 -6.99 -6.45 0.36
N GLY A 96 -6.52 -5.28 -0.06
CA GLY A 96 -7.33 -4.17 -0.51
C GLY A 96 -7.60 -3.12 0.57
N TYR A 97 -8.45 -2.15 0.26
CA TYR A 97 -8.78 -1.03 1.13
C TYR A 97 -10.19 -1.20 1.73
N GLN A 98 -10.45 -0.63 2.90
CA GLN A 98 -11.78 -0.72 3.53
C GLN A 98 -12.85 -0.01 2.70
N GLN A 99 -12.50 1.09 2.05
CA GLN A 99 -13.31 1.71 1.02
C GLN A 99 -12.41 2.04 -0.17
N ASP A 100 -12.73 1.45 -1.31
CA ASP A 100 -12.23 1.90 -2.60
C ASP A 100 -12.98 3.21 -2.92
N PRO A 101 -12.29 4.34 -3.18
CA PRO A 101 -12.96 5.58 -3.58
C PRO A 101 -13.72 5.46 -4.90
#